data_AF-A0A933M696-F1
#
_entry.id   AF-A0A933M696-F1
#
_cell.length_a   1.000
_cell.length_b   1.000
_cell.length_c   1.000
_cell.angle_alpha   90.00
_cell.angle_beta   90.00
_cell.angle_gamma   90.00
#
_symmetry.space_group_name_H-M   'P 1'
#
loop_
_entity.id
_entity.type
_entity.pdbx_description
1 polymer ?
#
loop_
_entity_poly.entity_id
_entity_poly.type
_entity_poly.pdbx_seq_one_letter_code
_entity_poly.pdbx_strand_id
1 'polypeptide(L)'
;MLAFSAALLLSFVPAWLYAYIVYWFDRFEREPKKLLFVVFLWGAFVATIGAVIAEWILGESVLALTQDESLADLATTSFFAPLVEESLKGIAILLVAWVFRSEFDTLLDGIVYAGIVALGFAATENVFYLFGGYDEKGWGFFFALFFLRVILTGWNHAAFTAFTGIGIAYARLNKNVLIRVGAPFAGWTLAVVLHG
;
A
#
# COMPACT_ATOMS: atom_id res chain seq x y z
N MET A 1 -11.80 23.82 2.85
CA MET A 1 -12.74 22.95 3.62
C MET A 1 -13.50 21.99 2.71
N LEU A 2 -14.30 22.45 1.74
CA LEU A 2 -15.09 21.54 0.87
C LEU A 2 -14.24 20.53 0.09
N ALA A 3 -13.16 20.98 -0.57
CA ALA A 3 -12.28 20.09 -1.35
C ALA A 3 -11.59 19.02 -0.51
N PHE A 4 -11.08 19.38 0.67
CA PHE A 4 -10.47 18.43 1.60
C PHE A 4 -11.48 17.38 2.09
N SER A 5 -12.69 17.80 2.47
CA SER A 5 -13.76 16.87 2.85
C SER A 5 -14.17 15.96 1.69
N ALA A 6 -14.22 16.48 0.47
CA ALA A 6 -14.48 15.68 -0.72
C ALA A 6 -13.35 14.67 -0.98
N ALA A 7 -12.08 15.06 -0.85
CA ALA A 7 -10.93 14.16 -0.98
C ALA A 7 -11.01 13.01 0.03
N LEU A 8 -11.27 13.32 1.31
CA LEU A 8 -11.44 12.31 2.35
C LEU A 8 -12.54 11.30 2.00
N LEU A 9 -13.73 11.79 1.65
CA LEU A 9 -14.86 10.91 1.34
C LEU A 9 -14.61 10.07 0.08
N LEU A 10 -14.13 10.70 -0.99
CA LEU A 10 -13.91 10.04 -2.27
C LEU A 10 -12.70 9.11 -2.28
N SER A 11 -11.76 9.25 -1.34
CA SER A 11 -10.67 8.27 -1.18
C SER A 11 -11.06 7.13 -0.24
N PHE A 12 -11.63 7.41 0.93
CA PHE A 12 -11.91 6.38 1.94
C PHE A 12 -13.15 5.55 1.63
N VAL A 13 -14.24 6.13 1.10
CA VAL A 13 -15.46 5.35 0.85
C VAL A 13 -15.23 4.24 -0.19
N PRO A 14 -14.59 4.50 -1.34
CA PRO A 14 -14.24 3.43 -2.29
C PRO A 14 -13.21 2.45 -1.72
N ALA A 15 -12.21 2.90 -0.96
CA ALA A 15 -11.23 2.01 -0.34
C ALA A 15 -11.90 1.02 0.63
N TRP A 16 -12.89 1.48 1.42
CA TRP A 16 -13.68 0.61 2.30
C TRP A 16 -14.57 -0.35 1.51
N LEU A 17 -15.13 0.09 0.38
CA LEU A 17 -15.88 -0.80 -0.52
C LEU A 17 -14.96 -1.89 -1.10
N TYR A 18 -13.77 -1.53 -1.56
CA TYR A 18 -12.79 -2.51 -2.06
C TYR A 18 -12.31 -3.44 -0.95
N ALA A 19 -12.07 -2.94 0.26
CA ALA A 19 -11.70 -3.75 1.42
C ALA A 19 -12.80 -4.75 1.78
N TYR A 20 -14.06 -4.33 1.68
CA TYR A 20 -15.20 -5.22 1.84
C TYR A 20 -15.26 -6.29 0.74
N ILE A 21 -14.96 -5.94 -0.52
CA ILE A 21 -14.89 -6.90 -1.62
C ILE A 21 -13.77 -7.94 -1.38
N VAL A 22 -12.58 -7.50 -0.94
CA VAL A 22 -11.48 -8.40 -0.55
C VAL A 22 -11.92 -9.34 0.57
N TYR A 23 -12.52 -8.80 1.63
CA TYR A 23 -13.09 -9.59 2.72
C TYR A 23 -14.18 -10.57 2.26
N TRP A 24 -14.96 -10.20 1.25
CA TRP A 24 -16.01 -11.06 0.70
C TRP A 24 -15.45 -12.23 -0.10
N PHE A 25 -14.32 -12.06 -0.80
CA PHE A 25 -13.64 -13.14 -1.50
C PHE A 25 -13.13 -14.23 -0.56
N ASP A 26 -12.75 -13.84 0.66
CA ASP A 26 -12.43 -14.75 1.75
C ASP A 26 -13.71 -15.30 2.43
N ARG A 27 -14.57 -15.92 1.63
CA ARG A 27 -15.90 -16.40 2.09
C ARG A 27 -15.84 -17.68 2.92
N PHE A 28 -14.76 -18.45 2.81
CA PHE A 28 -14.66 -19.79 3.40
C PHE A 28 -13.95 -19.76 4.76
N GLU A 29 -13.06 -18.80 5.00
CA GLU A 29 -12.26 -18.68 6.22
C GLU A 29 -12.09 -17.22 6.65
N ARG A 30 -13.21 -16.55 6.91
CA ARG A 30 -13.24 -15.12 7.16
C ARG A 30 -12.30 -14.66 8.27
N GLU A 31 -11.34 -13.83 7.90
CA GLU A 31 -10.43 -13.18 8.83
C GLU A 31 -11.14 -12.31 9.90
N PRO A 32 -10.54 -12.15 11.10
CA PRO A 32 -11.10 -11.32 12.15
C PRO A 32 -11.19 -9.85 11.72
N LYS A 33 -12.41 -9.32 11.61
CA LYS A 33 -12.66 -7.91 11.18
C LYS A 33 -11.87 -6.87 11.97
N LYS A 34 -11.62 -7.12 13.26
CA LYS A 34 -10.81 -6.23 14.11
C LYS A 34 -9.35 -6.19 13.64
N LEU A 35 -8.79 -7.33 13.26
CA LEU A 35 -7.43 -7.42 12.76
C LEU A 35 -7.33 -6.77 11.37
N LEU A 36 -8.29 -7.04 10.48
CA LEU A 36 -8.37 -6.35 9.18
C LEU A 36 -8.46 -4.83 9.34
N PHE A 37 -9.26 -4.34 10.29
CA PHE A 37 -9.36 -2.90 10.56
C PHE A 37 -8.02 -2.32 11.05
N VAL A 38 -7.31 -3.00 11.95
CA VAL A 38 -5.98 -2.58 12.41
C VAL A 38 -4.97 -2.57 11.26
N VAL A 39 -5.00 -3.58 10.38
CA VAL A 39 -4.13 -3.68 9.21
C VAL A 39 -4.43 -2.57 8.19
N PHE A 40 -5.72 -2.24 7.99
CA PHE A 40 -6.12 -1.09 7.19
C PHE A 40 -5.57 0.22 7.78
N LEU A 41 -5.70 0.41 9.10
CA LEU A 41 -5.15 1.59 9.79
C LEU A 41 -3.62 1.65 9.73
N TRP A 42 -2.94 0.50 9.78
CA TRP A 42 -1.49 0.47 9.55
C TRP A 42 -1.15 1.05 8.18
N GLY A 43 -1.83 0.58 7.14
CA GLY A 43 -1.69 1.11 5.79
C GLY A 43 -1.93 2.62 5.74
N ALA A 44 -3.11 3.04 6.20
CA ALA A 44 -3.58 4.42 6.10
C ALA A 44 -2.75 5.43 6.90
N PHE A 45 -2.14 5.02 8.01
CA PHE A 45 -1.45 5.93 8.91
C PHE A 45 0.03 5.59 9.04
N VAL A 46 0.37 4.40 9.51
CA VAL A 46 1.77 4.05 9.81
C VAL A 46 2.60 4.00 8.53
N ALA A 47 2.13 3.27 7.53
CA ALA A 47 2.84 3.13 6.27
C ALA A 47 2.84 4.43 5.47
N THR A 48 1.69 5.13 5.34
CA THR A 48 1.66 6.39 4.59
C THR A 48 2.48 7.51 5.26
N ILE A 49 2.38 7.71 6.57
CA ILE A 49 3.18 8.74 7.26
C ILE A 49 4.67 8.38 7.20
N GLY A 50 5.01 7.10 7.41
CA GLY A 50 6.39 6.62 7.29
C GLY A 50 6.96 6.85 5.89
N ALA A 51 6.16 6.59 4.86
CA ALA A 51 6.53 6.78 3.45
C ALA A 51 6.81 8.25 3.16
N VAL A 52 5.88 9.15 3.50
CA VAL A 52 6.03 10.60 3.31
C VAL A 52 7.31 11.12 3.97
N ILE A 53 7.59 10.72 5.21
CA ILE A 53 8.80 11.16 5.92
C ILE A 53 10.06 10.62 5.25
N ALA A 54 10.10 9.32 4.94
CA ALA A 54 11.27 8.68 4.36
C ALA A 54 11.57 9.20 2.94
N GLU A 55 10.54 9.35 2.10
CA GLU A 55 10.66 9.90 0.75
C GLU A 55 11.12 11.35 0.77
N TRP A 56 10.61 12.18 1.69
CA TRP A 56 11.08 13.55 1.85
C TRP A 56 12.58 13.60 2.22
N ILE A 57 13.01 12.80 3.21
CA ILE A 57 14.43 12.74 3.61
C ILE A 57 15.32 12.26 2.46
N LEU A 58 14.87 11.23 1.72
CA LEU A 58 15.63 10.66 0.60
C LEU A 58 15.73 11.65 -0.57
N GLY A 59 14.62 12.32 -0.91
CA GLY A 59 14.59 13.35 -1.95
C GLY A 59 15.52 14.52 -1.65
N GLU A 60 15.45 15.08 -0.43
CA GLU A 60 16.36 16.14 0.02
C GLU A 60 17.84 15.69 0.01
N SER A 61 18.10 14.42 0.33
CA SER A 61 19.46 13.87 0.28
C SER A 61 19.99 13.80 -1.15
N VAL A 62 19.16 13.39 -2.13
CA VAL A 62 19.54 13.40 -3.55
C VAL A 62 19.75 14.82 -4.03
N LEU A 63 18.84 15.75 -3.70
CA LEU A 63 18.97 17.15 -4.07
C LEU A 63 20.25 17.77 -3.51
N ALA A 64 20.58 17.52 -2.24
CA ALA A 64 21.80 18.02 -1.62
C ALA A 64 23.08 17.51 -2.30
N LEU A 65 23.09 16.25 -2.75
CA LEU A 65 24.25 15.62 -3.39
C LEU A 65 24.40 15.99 -4.87
N THR A 66 23.29 16.15 -5.57
CA THR A 66 23.27 16.30 -7.04
C THR A 66 23.02 17.73 -7.49
N GLN A 67 22.40 18.55 -6.64
CA GLN A 67 21.91 19.89 -6.97
C GLN A 67 20.96 19.91 -8.19
N ASP A 68 20.27 18.79 -8.44
CA ASP A 68 19.34 18.60 -9.55
C ASP A 68 17.97 18.17 -9.03
N GLU A 69 17.00 19.10 -9.10
CA GLU A 69 15.62 18.88 -8.66
C GLU A 69 14.93 17.78 -9.49
N SER A 70 15.16 17.73 -10.81
CA SER A 70 14.54 16.74 -11.66
C SER A 70 15.05 15.33 -11.34
N LEU A 71 16.33 15.20 -11.01
CA LEU A 71 16.91 13.92 -10.62
C LEU A 71 16.40 13.48 -9.24
N ALA A 72 16.26 14.41 -8.29
CA ALA A 72 15.70 14.13 -6.97
C ALA A 72 14.23 13.66 -7.07
N ASP A 73 13.43 14.33 -7.89
CA ASP A 73 12.02 13.96 -8.13
C ASP A 73 11.90 12.59 -8.80
N LEU A 74 12.71 12.33 -9.84
CA LEU A 74 12.70 11.04 -10.54
C LEU A 74 13.13 9.90 -9.61
N ALA A 75 14.20 10.09 -8.84
CA ALA A 75 14.70 9.09 -7.90
C ALA A 75 13.66 8.81 -6.80
N THR A 76 13.01 9.84 -6.28
CA THR A 76 12.00 9.70 -5.23
C THR A 76 10.77 8.97 -5.75
N THR A 77 10.19 9.45 -6.85
CA THR A 77 8.92 8.90 -7.38
C THR A 77 9.06 7.52 -8.00
N SER A 78 10.16 7.24 -8.71
CA SER A 78 10.30 6.00 -9.49
C SER A 78 11.07 4.89 -8.76
N PHE A 79 11.87 5.23 -7.74
CA PHE A 79 12.70 4.25 -7.05
C PHE A 79 12.42 4.20 -5.55
N PHE A 80 12.52 5.33 -4.85
CA PHE A 80 12.36 5.32 -3.39
C PHE A 80 10.93 5.08 -2.94
N ALA A 81 9.92 5.70 -3.58
CA ALA A 81 8.53 5.51 -3.21
C ALA A 81 8.10 4.03 -3.32
N PRO A 82 8.28 3.32 -4.46
CA PRO A 82 7.95 1.89 -4.53
C PRO A 82 8.67 1.05 -3.48
N LEU A 83 9.96 1.31 -3.25
CA LEU A 83 10.78 0.59 -2.28
C LEU A 83 10.29 0.80 -0.85
N VAL A 84 10.07 2.05 -0.45
CA VAL A 84 9.70 2.44 0.91
C VAL A 84 8.26 2.02 1.21
N GLU A 85 7.34 2.34 0.31
CA GLU A 85 5.92 2.05 0.51
C GLU A 85 5.65 0.55 0.64
N GLU A 86 6.16 -0.26 -0.29
CA GLU A 86 5.94 -1.71 -0.27
C GLU A 86 6.64 -2.38 0.92
N SER A 87 7.77 -1.81 1.39
CA SER A 87 8.41 -2.25 2.62
C SER A 87 7.55 -1.97 3.86
N LEU A 88 7.01 -0.76 3.99
CA LEU A 88 6.19 -0.37 5.14
C LEU A 88 4.85 -1.13 5.19
N LYS A 89 4.23 -1.38 4.03
CA LYS A 89 3.06 -2.25 3.91
C LYS A 89 3.43 -3.71 4.25
N GLY A 90 4.56 -4.18 3.72
CA GLY A 90 5.10 -5.52 3.96
C GLY A 90 5.37 -5.83 5.44
N ILE A 91 5.86 -4.84 6.21
CA ILE A 91 6.05 -4.98 7.67
C ILE A 91 4.74 -5.32 8.37
N ALA A 92 3.61 -4.72 7.97
CA ALA A 92 2.30 -5.05 8.55
C ALA A 92 1.96 -6.53 8.36
N ILE A 93 2.18 -7.04 7.15
CA ILE A 93 1.90 -8.44 6.78
C ILE A 93 2.81 -9.38 7.55
N LEU A 94 4.11 -9.05 7.66
CA LEU A 94 5.06 -9.82 8.45
C LEU A 94 4.67 -9.87 9.93
N LEU A 95 4.20 -8.74 10.49
CA LEU A 95 3.71 -8.68 11.87
C LEU A 95 2.48 -9.55 12.07
N VAL A 96 1.53 -9.54 11.12
CA VAL A 96 0.37 -10.46 11.17
C VAL A 96 0.84 -11.91 11.16
N ALA A 97 1.67 -12.29 10.19
CA ALA A 97 2.20 -13.64 10.05
C ALA A 97 3.01 -14.11 11.27
N TRP A 98 3.64 -13.19 12.00
CA TRP A 98 4.47 -13.49 13.17
C TRP A 98 3.70 -13.49 14.49
N VAL A 99 2.80 -12.53 14.70
CA VAL A 99 2.08 -12.33 15.97
C VAL A 99 0.75 -13.09 15.97
N PHE A 100 -0.01 -13.00 14.87
CA PHE A 100 -1.33 -13.61 14.71
C PHE A 100 -1.23 -14.90 13.90
N ARG A 101 -0.35 -15.81 14.33
CA ARG A 101 -0.05 -17.07 13.65
C ARG A 101 -1.21 -18.05 13.49
N SER A 102 -2.36 -17.84 14.14
CA SER A 102 -3.55 -18.63 13.85
C SER A 102 -4.34 -18.08 12.67
N GLU A 103 -4.15 -16.81 12.31
CA GLU A 103 -4.93 -16.06 11.33
C GLU A 103 -4.10 -15.80 10.05
N PHE A 104 -3.24 -16.72 9.64
CA PHE A 104 -2.36 -16.52 8.46
C PHE A 104 -1.89 -17.86 7.89
N ASP A 105 -2.73 -18.89 7.90
CA ASP A 105 -2.38 -20.27 7.59
C ASP A 105 -2.76 -20.72 6.18
N THR A 106 -3.25 -19.82 5.34
CA THR A 106 -3.43 -20.05 3.91
C THR A 106 -2.68 -19.02 3.04
N LEU A 107 -2.59 -19.31 1.74
CA LEU A 107 -2.07 -18.35 0.77
C LEU A 107 -3.03 -17.15 0.58
N LEU A 108 -4.34 -17.40 0.73
CA LEU A 108 -5.36 -16.37 0.56
C LEU A 108 -5.26 -15.31 1.66
N ASP A 109 -4.97 -15.69 2.90
CA ASP A 109 -4.80 -14.77 4.03
C ASP A 109 -3.69 -13.76 3.72
N GLY A 110 -2.57 -14.25 3.15
CA GLY A 110 -1.48 -13.40 2.67
C GLY A 110 -1.96 -12.33 1.68
N ILE A 111 -2.80 -12.72 0.72
CA ILE A 111 -3.38 -11.81 -0.28
C ILE A 111 -4.39 -10.85 0.38
N VAL A 112 -5.22 -11.34 1.31
CA VAL A 112 -6.23 -10.55 2.02
C VAL A 112 -5.58 -9.47 2.87
N TYR A 113 -4.65 -9.84 3.76
CA TYR A 113 -3.95 -8.86 4.59
C TYR A 113 -3.13 -7.88 3.77
N ALA A 114 -2.48 -8.34 2.70
CA ALA A 114 -1.78 -7.48 1.75
C ALA A 114 -2.72 -6.48 1.07
N GLY A 115 -3.85 -6.94 0.56
CA GLY A 115 -4.85 -6.09 -0.07
C GLY A 115 -5.41 -5.05 0.91
N ILE A 116 -5.69 -5.44 2.15
CA ILE A 116 -6.25 -4.55 3.17
C ILE A 116 -5.26 -3.47 3.61
N VAL A 117 -3.98 -3.81 3.86
CA VAL A 117 -2.97 -2.80 4.19
C VAL A 117 -2.75 -1.84 3.01
N ALA A 118 -2.71 -2.36 1.78
CA ALA A 118 -2.50 -1.57 0.59
C ALA A 118 -3.67 -0.62 0.29
N LEU A 119 -4.91 -1.06 0.50
CA LEU A 119 -6.10 -0.23 0.34
C LEU A 119 -6.16 0.88 1.39
N GLY A 120 -5.72 0.61 2.63
CA GLY A 120 -5.55 1.63 3.65
C GLY A 120 -4.56 2.71 3.21
N PHE A 121 -3.38 2.29 2.74
CA PHE A 121 -2.36 3.19 2.22
C PHE A 121 -2.89 4.03 1.05
N ALA A 122 -3.48 3.38 0.04
CA ALA A 122 -4.04 4.02 -1.13
C ALA A 122 -5.13 5.03 -0.78
N ALA A 123 -5.92 4.80 0.27
CA ALA A 123 -6.93 5.75 0.72
C ALA A 123 -6.29 7.08 1.14
N THR A 124 -5.29 7.05 2.02
CA THR A 124 -4.63 8.28 2.49
C THR A 124 -3.84 8.95 1.39
N GLU A 125 -3.10 8.16 0.60
CA GLU A 125 -2.32 8.68 -0.52
C GLU A 125 -3.23 9.42 -1.54
N ASN A 126 -4.37 8.83 -1.90
CA ASN A 126 -5.34 9.49 -2.77
C ASN A 126 -5.89 10.79 -2.18
N VAL A 127 -6.02 10.94 -0.85
CA VAL A 127 -6.41 12.23 -0.26
C VAL A 127 -5.40 13.32 -0.61
N PHE A 128 -4.09 13.03 -0.53
CA PHE A 128 -3.05 13.99 -0.89
C PHE A 128 -3.09 14.35 -2.37
N TYR A 129 -3.20 13.36 -3.26
CA TYR A 129 -3.27 13.62 -4.70
C TYR A 129 -4.52 14.40 -5.10
N LEU A 130 -5.70 14.04 -4.59
CA LEU A 130 -6.93 14.73 -4.92
C LEU A 130 -6.90 16.17 -4.40
N PHE A 131 -6.53 16.37 -3.15
CA PHE A 131 -6.49 17.70 -2.55
C PHE A 131 -5.41 18.59 -3.19
N GLY A 132 -4.20 18.08 -3.39
CA GLY A 132 -3.13 18.80 -4.08
C GLY A 132 -3.50 19.14 -5.53
N GLY A 133 -4.08 18.19 -6.27
CA GLY A 133 -4.55 18.44 -7.62
C GLY A 133 -5.67 19.49 -7.70
N TYR A 134 -6.54 19.55 -6.69
CA TYR A 134 -7.50 20.65 -6.56
C TYR A 134 -6.81 22.00 -6.35
N ASP A 135 -5.83 22.06 -5.45
CA ASP A 135 -5.12 23.31 -5.16
C ASP A 135 -4.34 23.82 -6.38
N GLU A 136 -3.81 22.93 -7.22
CA GLU A 136 -3.09 23.30 -8.44
C GLU A 136 -4.01 23.71 -9.61
N LYS A 137 -5.09 22.95 -9.86
CA LYS A 137 -5.84 23.00 -11.13
C LYS A 137 -7.37 23.01 -10.96
N GLY A 138 -7.86 23.08 -9.73
CA GLY A 138 -9.27 23.17 -9.38
C GLY A 138 -10.06 21.87 -9.58
N TRP A 139 -11.40 21.98 -9.52
CA TRP A 139 -12.32 20.84 -9.47
C TRP A 139 -12.25 19.90 -10.69
N GLY A 140 -11.98 20.43 -11.88
CA GLY A 140 -11.88 19.60 -13.09
C GLY A 140 -10.75 18.56 -12.97
N PHE A 141 -9.59 18.99 -12.48
CA PHE A 141 -8.44 18.10 -12.29
C PHE A 141 -8.62 17.17 -11.08
N PHE A 142 -9.24 17.66 -10.00
CA PHE A 142 -9.64 16.84 -8.86
C PHE A 142 -10.46 15.62 -9.30
N PHE A 143 -11.52 15.82 -10.10
CA PHE A 143 -12.38 14.72 -10.54
C PHE A 143 -11.70 13.81 -11.56
N ALA A 144 -10.81 14.35 -12.39
CA ALA A 144 -9.98 13.55 -13.30
C ALA A 144 -9.05 12.62 -12.50
N LEU A 145 -8.37 13.13 -11.47
CA LEU A 145 -7.53 12.32 -10.59
C LEU A 145 -8.35 11.30 -9.80
N PHE A 146 -9.55 11.65 -9.33
CA PHE A 146 -10.43 10.70 -8.66
C PHE A 146 -10.78 9.52 -9.58
N PHE A 147 -11.20 9.80 -10.81
CA PHE A 147 -11.50 8.75 -11.77
C PHE A 147 -10.27 7.89 -12.08
N LEU A 148 -9.13 8.51 -12.36
CA LEU A 148 -7.91 7.77 -12.70
C LEU A 148 -7.42 6.93 -11.52
N ARG A 149 -7.23 7.54 -10.35
CA ARG A 149 -6.55 6.91 -9.22
C ARG A 149 -7.43 5.98 -8.40
N VAL A 150 -8.69 6.36 -8.19
CA VAL A 150 -9.59 5.63 -7.28
C VAL A 150 -10.46 4.62 -8.03
N ILE A 151 -10.93 4.97 -9.23
CA ILE A 151 -11.81 4.09 -10.01
C ILE A 151 -11.01 3.20 -10.95
N LEU A 152 -10.17 3.78 -11.80
CA LEU A 152 -9.47 3.02 -12.83
C LEU A 152 -8.29 2.22 -12.25
N THR A 153 -7.46 2.82 -11.40
CA THR A 153 -6.24 2.20 -10.86
C THR A 153 -6.32 1.90 -9.36
N GLY A 154 -7.52 1.96 -8.75
CA GLY A 154 -7.69 1.83 -7.29
C GLY A 154 -7.24 0.47 -6.71
N TRP A 155 -7.03 -0.53 -7.57
CA TRP A 155 -6.58 -1.87 -7.20
C TRP A 155 -5.05 -2.06 -7.29
N ASN A 156 -4.32 -1.09 -7.84
CA ASN A 156 -2.89 -1.25 -8.14
C ASN A 156 -2.06 -1.59 -6.91
N HIS A 157 -2.12 -0.78 -5.83
CA HIS A 157 -1.38 -1.09 -4.61
C HIS A 157 -1.76 -2.47 -4.04
N ALA A 158 -3.05 -2.82 -4.03
CA ALA A 158 -3.49 -4.13 -3.55
C ALA A 158 -2.91 -5.28 -4.40
N ALA A 159 -2.85 -5.11 -5.73
CA ALA A 159 -2.28 -6.09 -6.64
C ALA A 159 -0.76 -6.23 -6.46
N PHE A 160 -0.04 -5.12 -6.26
CA PHE A 160 1.41 -5.15 -6.07
C PHE A 160 1.77 -5.75 -4.71
N THR A 161 1.21 -5.22 -3.63
CA THR A 161 1.48 -5.69 -2.27
C THR A 161 1.06 -7.16 -2.07
N ALA A 162 0.09 -7.67 -2.84
CA ALA A 162 -0.28 -9.08 -2.81
C ALA A 162 0.89 -10.03 -3.08
N PHE A 163 1.88 -9.65 -3.90
CA PHE A 163 3.07 -10.47 -4.12
C PHE A 163 3.91 -10.62 -2.85
N THR A 164 4.04 -9.56 -2.05
CA THR A 164 4.66 -9.61 -0.72
C THR A 164 3.88 -10.55 0.19
N GLY A 165 2.54 -10.44 0.21
CA GLY A 165 1.66 -11.32 0.98
C GLY A 165 1.81 -12.80 0.61
N ILE A 166 1.81 -13.10 -0.69
CA ILE A 166 2.03 -14.44 -1.25
C ILE A 166 3.40 -14.98 -0.82
N GLY A 167 4.46 -14.17 -0.93
CA GLY A 167 5.81 -14.58 -0.54
C GLY A 167 5.91 -14.96 0.95
N ILE A 168 5.29 -14.17 1.82
CA ILE A 168 5.26 -14.41 3.27
C ILE A 168 4.42 -15.64 3.63
N ALA A 169 3.24 -15.78 3.04
CA ALA A 169 2.38 -16.95 3.26
C ALA A 169 3.05 -18.22 2.75
N TYR A 170 3.62 -18.20 1.55
CA TYR A 170 4.34 -19.34 1.00
C TYR A 170 5.54 -19.73 1.88
N ALA A 171 6.28 -18.77 2.44
CA ALA A 171 7.32 -19.05 3.41
C ALA A 171 6.78 -19.76 4.66
N ARG A 172 5.69 -19.29 5.25
CA ARG A 172 5.11 -19.88 6.47
C ARG A 172 4.63 -21.31 6.26
N LEU A 173 4.08 -21.61 5.08
CA LEU A 173 3.53 -22.93 4.74
C LEU A 173 4.60 -23.97 4.38
N ASN A 174 5.86 -23.57 4.27
CA ASN A 174 6.95 -24.42 3.82
C ASN A 174 7.97 -24.73 4.93
N LYS A 175 8.49 -25.97 4.92
CA LYS A 175 9.56 -26.42 5.84
C LYS A 175 10.98 -26.13 5.34
N ASN A 176 11.15 -25.92 4.02
CA ASN A 176 12.45 -25.68 3.41
C ASN A 176 12.96 -24.27 3.74
N VAL A 177 14.13 -24.18 4.38
CA VAL A 177 14.74 -22.90 4.80
C VAL A 177 14.99 -21.95 3.63
N LEU A 178 15.39 -22.46 2.46
CA LEU A 178 15.61 -21.63 1.27
C LEU A 178 14.32 -20.95 0.82
N ILE A 179 13.19 -21.66 0.88
CA ILE A 179 11.87 -21.09 0.55
C ILE A 179 11.45 -20.07 1.62
N ARG A 180 11.69 -20.38 2.89
CA ARG A 180 11.32 -19.50 4.02
C ARG A 180 12.01 -18.13 3.97
N VAL A 181 13.21 -18.07 3.40
CA VAL A 181 13.97 -16.82 3.24
C VAL A 181 13.77 -16.21 1.85
N GLY A 182 13.77 -17.03 0.80
CA GLY A 182 13.71 -16.57 -0.58
C GLY A 182 12.33 -16.08 -1.01
N ALA A 183 11.25 -16.73 -0.57
CA ALA A 183 9.89 -16.39 -1.02
C ALA A 183 9.42 -14.99 -0.58
N PRO A 184 9.64 -14.55 0.68
CA PRO A 184 9.26 -13.20 1.09
C PRO A 184 10.08 -12.14 0.34
N PHE A 185 11.38 -12.39 0.13
CA PHE A 185 12.24 -11.47 -0.61
C PHE A 185 11.81 -11.37 -2.08
N ALA A 186 11.56 -12.50 -2.74
CA ALA A 186 11.09 -12.52 -4.13
C ALA A 186 9.72 -11.84 -4.29
N GLY A 187 8.78 -12.10 -3.37
CA GLY A 187 7.47 -11.46 -3.36
C GLY A 187 7.56 -9.94 -3.18
N TRP A 188 8.38 -9.49 -2.23
CA TRP A 188 8.66 -8.07 -2.01
C TRP A 188 9.34 -7.41 -3.22
N THR A 189 10.38 -8.03 -3.79
CA THR A 189 11.04 -7.49 -4.99
C THR A 189 10.06 -7.35 -6.15
N LEU A 190 9.18 -8.33 -6.36
CA LEU A 190 8.18 -8.25 -7.41
C LEU A 190 7.15 -7.14 -7.14
N ALA A 191 6.73 -6.95 -5.89
CA ALA A 191 5.86 -5.84 -5.50
C ALA A 191 6.52 -4.47 -5.81
N VAL A 192 7.79 -4.29 -5.42
CA VAL A 192 8.55 -3.06 -5.66
C VAL A 192 8.70 -2.78 -7.16
N VAL A 193 9.08 -3.78 -7.95
CA VAL A 193 9.30 -3.63 -9.40
C VAL A 193 8.00 -3.35 -10.16
N LEU A 194 6.87 -3.94 -9.76
CA LEU A 194 5.58 -3.69 -10.41
C LEU A 194 4.99 -2.34 -10.01
N HIS A 195 5.36 -1.81 -8.83
CA HIS A 195 4.86 -0.55 -8.34
C HIS A 195 5.60 0.67 -8.93
N GLY A 196 6.91 0.54 -9.21
CA GLY A 196 7.72 1.60 -9.84
C GLY A 196 7.68 1.58 -11.36
#